data_AF-A0A9K3GHW5-F1
#
_entry.id   AF-A0A9K3GHW5-F1
#
_cell.length_a   1.000
_cell.length_b   1.000
_cell.length_c   1.000
_cell.angle_alpha   90.00
_cell.angle_beta   90.00
_cell.angle_gamma   90.00
#
_symmetry.space_group_name_H-M   'P 1'
#
loop_
_entity.id
_entity.type
_entity.pdbx_description
1 polymer ?
#
loop_
_entity_poly.entity_id
_entity_poly.type
_entity_poly.pdbx_seq_one_letter_code
_entity_poly.pdbx_strand_id
1 'polypeptide(L)'
;MESLPVDTVTYITASQLSGWLRDASTRASCHVVDVRQEDREAGWIKGSENVPIDRLDEQLEWLLGQNRQKSAIVFHCMYSQVRGPKAAMRFLSHCNKDTRYYRC
;
A
#
# COMPACT_ATOMS: atom_id res chain seq x y z
N MET A 1 -13.07 14.63 1.96
CA MET A 1 -12.27 13.46 1.52
C MET A 1 -13.17 12.28 1.76
N GLU A 2 -13.73 11.69 0.70
CA GLU A 2 -14.66 10.56 0.81
C GLU A 2 -13.91 9.39 1.46
N SER A 3 -14.37 8.92 2.62
CA SER A 3 -13.81 7.75 3.28
C SER A 3 -14.16 6.52 2.45
N LEU A 4 -13.14 5.82 1.93
CA LEU A 4 -13.34 4.59 1.17
C LEU A 4 -13.72 3.45 2.14
N PRO A 5 -14.64 2.54 1.75
CA PRO A 5 -14.97 1.38 2.54
C PRO A 5 -13.71 0.53 2.80
N VAL A 6 -13.43 0.25 4.07
CA VAL A 6 -12.23 -0.48 4.55
C VAL A 6 -12.16 -1.92 4.03
N ASP A 7 -13.20 -2.39 3.35
CA ASP A 7 -13.39 -3.73 2.81
C ASP A 7 -13.14 -3.85 1.30
N THR A 8 -12.74 -2.76 0.61
CA THR A 8 -12.55 -2.79 -0.84
C THR A 8 -11.18 -2.33 -1.30
N VAL A 9 -10.57 -3.10 -2.21
CA VAL A 9 -9.36 -2.68 -2.93
C VAL A 9 -9.79 -1.88 -4.16
N THR A 10 -9.30 -0.65 -4.27
CA THR A 10 -9.55 0.24 -5.41
C THR A 10 -8.27 0.56 -6.16
N TYR A 11 -8.40 0.94 -7.43
CA TYR A 11 -7.28 1.39 -8.25
C TYR A 11 -7.20 2.91 -8.27
N ILE A 12 -5.97 3.42 -8.28
CA ILE A 12 -5.68 4.84 -8.48
C ILE A 12 -4.79 5.02 -9.71
N THR A 13 -4.89 6.19 -10.33
CA THR A 13 -4.04 6.58 -11.45
C THR A 13 -2.70 7.14 -10.96
N ALA A 14 -1.68 7.09 -11.82
CA ALA A 14 -0.38 7.67 -11.52
C ALA A 14 -0.43 9.18 -11.25
N SER A 15 -1.32 9.92 -11.92
CA SER A 15 -1.51 11.36 -11.71
C SER A 15 -2.11 11.67 -10.33
N GLN A 16 -3.07 10.87 -9.86
CA GLN A 16 -3.63 10.99 -8.51
C GLN A 16 -2.55 10.75 -7.45
N LEU A 17 -1.81 9.64 -7.56
CA LEU A 17 -0.72 9.34 -6.62
C LEU A 17 0.34 10.44 -6.62
N SER A 18 0.75 10.92 -7.80
CA SER A 18 1.69 12.03 -7.93
C SER A 18 1.17 13.30 -7.25
N GLY A 19 -0.13 13.60 -7.37
CA GLY A 19 -0.78 14.70 -6.65
C GLY A 19 -0.65 14.55 -5.13
N TRP A 20 -0.96 13.37 -4.60
CA TRP A 20 -0.85 13.09 -3.15
C TRP A 20 0.60 13.17 -2.65
N LEU A 21 1.58 12.75 -3.44
CA LEU A 21 2.99 12.79 -3.04
C LEU A 21 3.60 14.19 -3.11
N ARG A 22 3.01 15.12 -3.86
CA ARG A 22 3.48 16.51 -3.97
C ARG A 22 3.00 17.37 -2.81
N ASP A 23 1.81 17.10 -2.29
CA ASP A 23 1.28 17.78 -1.11
C ASP A 23 1.84 17.17 0.18
N ALA A 24 2.29 18.01 1.12
CA ALA A 24 3.00 17.54 2.30
C ALA A 24 2.09 16.80 3.29
N SER A 25 0.83 17.23 3.40
CA SER A 25 -0.15 16.64 4.32
C SER A 25 -0.55 15.24 3.86
N THR A 26 -0.98 15.11 2.61
CA THR A 26 -1.38 13.83 2.02
C THR A 26 -0.21 12.88 1.84
N ARG A 27 0.99 13.37 1.54
CA ARG A 27 2.21 12.55 1.54
C ARG A 27 2.50 11.95 2.91
N ALA A 28 2.27 12.69 4.00
CA ALA A 28 2.49 12.17 5.35
C ALA A 28 1.44 11.10 5.74
N SER A 29 0.23 11.17 5.19
CA SER A 29 -0.85 10.21 5.45
C SER A 29 -0.92 9.05 4.44
N CYS A 30 -0.14 9.09 3.36
CA CYS A 30 -0.04 8.06 2.34
C CYS A 30 1.21 7.19 2.57
N HIS A 31 1.06 5.86 2.42
CA HIS A 31 2.19 4.93 2.41
C HIS A 31 2.19 4.14 1.10
N VAL A 32 3.30 4.23 0.36
CA VAL A 32 3.47 3.52 -0.90
C VAL A 32 4.33 2.28 -0.66
N VAL A 33 3.79 1.10 -0.99
CA VAL A 33 4.45 -0.20 -0.85
C VAL A 33 4.73 -0.77 -2.24
N ASP A 34 6.00 -0.95 -2.55
CA ASP A 34 6.48 -1.55 -3.79
C ASP A 34 6.76 -3.03 -3.57
N VAL A 35 5.98 -3.88 -4.23
CA VAL A 35 6.04 -5.34 -4.09
C VAL A 35 6.88 -6.03 -5.18
N ARG A 36 7.70 -5.25 -5.88
CA ARG A 36 8.72 -5.78 -6.81
C ARG A 36 9.87 -6.46 -6.06
N GLN A 37 10.54 -7.34 -6.79
CA GLN A 37 11.73 -8.06 -6.36
C GLN A 37 12.95 -7.40 -7.04
N GLU A 38 13.70 -8.17 -7.82
CA GLU A 38 14.88 -7.73 -8.58
C GLU A 38 14.54 -6.62 -9.59
N ASP A 39 13.29 -6.55 -10.03
CA ASP A 39 12.78 -5.54 -10.96
C ASP A 39 12.57 -4.13 -10.36
N ARG A 40 13.05 -3.90 -9.13
CA ARG A 40 13.06 -2.58 -8.48
C ARG A 40 14.27 -1.71 -8.88
N GLU A 41 15.38 -2.31 -9.32
CA GLU A 41 16.65 -1.60 -9.55
C GLU A 41 16.57 -0.48 -10.59
N ALA A 42 15.62 -0.57 -11.54
CA ALA A 42 15.40 0.44 -12.57
C ALA A 42 14.88 1.79 -12.02
N GLY A 43 14.51 1.86 -10.74
CA GLY A 43 14.03 3.07 -10.06
C GLY A 43 12.73 2.85 -9.29
N TRP A 44 12.47 3.72 -8.33
CA TRP A 44 11.31 3.63 -7.44
C TRP A 44 10.74 5.00 -7.08
N ILE A 45 9.50 4.98 -6.58
CA ILE A 45 8.82 6.18 -6.09
C ILE A 45 9.52 6.65 -4.82
N LYS A 46 9.92 7.93 -4.77
CA LYS A 46 10.62 8.48 -3.60
C LYS A 46 9.76 8.31 -2.34
N GLY A 47 10.32 7.64 -1.32
CA GLY A 47 9.64 7.35 -0.07
C GLY A 47 8.77 6.09 -0.10
N SER A 48 8.81 5.28 -1.16
CA SER A 48 8.16 3.97 -1.16
C SER A 48 8.99 2.93 -0.41
N GLU A 49 8.28 2.12 0.37
CA GLU A 49 8.84 0.97 1.09
C GLU A 49 8.97 -0.23 0.14
N ASN A 50 10.02 -1.03 0.27
CA ASN A 50 10.11 -2.28 -0.49
C ASN A 50 9.64 -3.44 0.35
N VAL A 51 8.53 -4.05 -0.04
CA VAL A 51 8.07 -5.30 0.55
C VAL A 51 7.82 -6.31 -0.57
N PRO A 52 8.86 -7.05 -1.00
CA PRO A 52 8.73 -8.07 -2.02
C PRO A 52 7.58 -9.04 -1.72
N ILE A 53 6.81 -9.42 -2.74
CA ILE A 53 5.55 -10.16 -2.52
C ILE A 53 5.73 -11.53 -1.86
N ASP A 54 6.90 -12.15 -2.04
CA ASP A 54 7.30 -13.41 -1.39
C ASP A 54 7.52 -13.27 0.11
N ARG A 55 7.88 -12.06 0.58
CA ARG A 55 8.05 -11.73 2.00
C ARG A 55 6.87 -10.98 2.60
N LEU A 56 5.84 -10.71 1.80
CA LEU A 56 4.70 -9.90 2.23
C LEU A 56 4.06 -10.48 3.49
N ASP A 57 3.82 -11.80 3.51
CA ASP A 57 3.12 -12.48 4.60
C ASP A 57 3.87 -12.35 5.94
N GLU A 58 5.21 -12.39 5.91
CA GLU A 58 6.08 -12.19 7.09
C GLU A 58 6.08 -10.72 7.57
N GLN A 59 5.83 -9.78 6.67
CA GLN A 59 5.87 -8.34 6.94
C GLN A 59 4.46 -7.75 7.21
N LEU A 60 3.40 -8.54 7.14
CA LEU A 60 2.02 -8.06 7.30
C LEU A 60 1.79 -7.38 8.66
N GLU A 61 2.27 -7.96 9.75
CA GLU A 61 2.14 -7.37 11.10
C GLU A 61 2.87 -6.03 11.22
N TRP A 62 4.08 -5.94 10.65
CA TRP A 62 4.85 -4.71 10.64
C TRP A 62 4.14 -3.64 9.79
N LEU A 63 3.66 -4.01 8.60
CA LEU A 63 2.89 -3.12 7.72
C LEU A 63 1.63 -2.62 8.41
N LEU A 64 0.89 -3.48 9.10
CA LEU A 64 -0.27 -3.07 9.88
C LEU A 64 0.09 -2.03 10.94
N GLY A 65 1.18 -2.25 11.69
CA GLY A 65 1.68 -1.32 12.69
C GLY A 65 2.05 0.05 12.11
N GLN A 66 2.80 0.08 10.99
CA GLN A 66 3.20 1.32 10.32
C GLN A 66 2.02 2.10 9.74
N ASN A 67 0.97 1.41 9.36
CA ASN A 67 -0.16 2.01 8.66
C ASN A 67 -1.36 2.38 9.55
N ARG A 68 -1.29 2.18 10.87
CA ARG A 68 -2.39 2.48 11.80
C ARG A 68 -2.95 3.90 11.72
N GLN A 69 -2.10 4.88 11.40
CA GLN A 69 -2.48 6.30 11.30
C GLN A 69 -2.46 6.82 9.86
N LYS A 70 -2.30 5.93 8.88
CA LYS A 70 -2.25 6.29 7.46
C LYS A 70 -3.67 6.21 6.90
N SER A 71 -4.04 7.20 6.10
CA SER A 71 -5.35 7.25 5.45
C SER A 71 -5.39 6.44 4.15
N ALA A 72 -4.23 6.15 3.56
CA ALA A 72 -4.12 5.41 2.31
C ALA A 72 -2.84 4.58 2.26
N ILE A 73 -2.98 3.34 1.77
CA ILE A 73 -1.87 2.41 1.52
C ILE A 73 -1.95 2.01 0.06
N VAL A 74 -0.88 2.26 -0.70
CA VAL A 74 -0.85 2.03 -2.15
C VAL A 74 0.16 0.94 -2.47
N PHE A 75 -0.33 -0.22 -2.91
CA PHE A 75 0.52 -1.30 -3.38
C PHE A 75 0.74 -1.19 -4.90
N HIS A 76 1.99 -1.26 -5.34
CA HIS A 76 2.31 -1.31 -6.77
C HIS A 76 3.38 -2.37 -7.09
N CYS A 77 3.41 -2.83 -8.35
CA CYS A 77 4.54 -3.61 -8.86
C CYS A 77 5.08 -2.98 -10.15
N MET A 78 5.63 -3.78 -11.10
CA MET A 78 6.14 -3.26 -12.37
C MET A 78 5.03 -2.84 -13.32
N TYR A 79 4.04 -3.72 -13.55
CA TYR A 79 2.86 -3.40 -14.38
C TYR A 79 1.57 -3.27 -13.56
N SER A 80 1.62 -3.51 -12.24
CA SER A 80 0.47 -3.54 -11.31
C SER A 80 -0.70 -4.42 -11.76
N GLN A 81 -0.47 -5.41 -12.63
CA GLN A 81 -1.51 -6.31 -13.15
C GLN A 81 -1.71 -7.59 -12.32
N VAL A 82 -0.66 -8.04 -11.61
CA VAL A 82 -0.68 -9.35 -10.93
C VAL A 82 -0.24 -9.24 -9.48
N ARG A 83 0.97 -8.76 -9.22
CA ARG A 83 1.54 -8.71 -7.87
C ARG A 83 0.89 -7.63 -6.99
N GLY A 84 0.70 -6.42 -7.52
CA GLY A 84 0.07 -5.30 -6.78
C GLY A 84 -1.32 -5.64 -6.23
N PRO A 85 -2.28 -6.07 -7.07
CA PRO A 85 -3.62 -6.42 -6.59
C PRO A 85 -3.63 -7.58 -5.60
N LYS A 86 -2.80 -8.62 -5.83
CA LYS A 86 -2.66 -9.74 -4.90
C LYS A 86 -2.16 -9.29 -3.53
N ALA A 87 -1.16 -8.40 -3.49
CA ALA A 87 -0.64 -7.86 -2.24
C ALA A 87 -1.68 -7.04 -1.47
N ALA A 88 -2.41 -6.16 -2.16
CA ALA A 88 -3.49 -5.38 -1.57
C ALA A 88 -4.60 -6.28 -0.99
N MET A 89 -5.02 -7.31 -1.73
CA MET A 89 -6.03 -8.27 -1.26
C MET A 89 -5.55 -9.10 -0.06
N ARG A 90 -4.28 -9.50 -0.02
CA ARG A 90 -3.69 -10.21 1.13
C ARG A 90 -3.67 -9.33 2.36
N PHE A 91 -3.19 -8.09 2.20
CA PHE A 91 -3.17 -7.11 3.28
C PHE A 91 -4.58 -6.86 3.84
N LEU A 92 -5.56 -6.61 2.97
CA LEU A 92 -6.95 -6.44 3.35
C LEU A 92 -7.52 -7.67 4.07
N SER A 93 -7.26 -8.87 3.54
CA SER A 93 -7.70 -10.13 4.17
C SER A 93 -7.10 -10.32 5.56
N HIS A 94 -5.90 -9.80 5.80
CA HIS A 94 -5.24 -9.83 7.10
C HIS A 94 -5.83 -8.79 8.06
N CYS A 95 -6.11 -7.56 7.59
CA CYS A 95 -6.84 -6.56 8.36
C CYS A 95 -8.20 -7.08 8.85
N ASN A 96 -8.94 -7.77 7.99
CA ASN A 96 -10.26 -8.31 8.32
C ASN A 96 -10.23 -9.46 9.33
N LYS A 97 -9.10 -10.14 9.50
CA LYS A 97 -8.93 -11.21 10.49
C LYS A 97 -8.53 -10.67 11.86
N ASP A 98 -7.85 -9.52 11.88
CA ASP A 98 -7.37 -8.92 13.12
C ASP A 98 -8.35 -7.88 13.64
N THR A 99 -9.16 -8.27 14.63
CA THR A 99 -10.19 -7.42 15.24
C THR A 99 -9.64 -6.16 15.90
N ARG A 100 -8.32 -6.05 16.07
CA ARG A 100 -7.63 -4.86 16.62
C ARG A 100 -7.41 -3.75 15.59
N TYR A 101 -7.74 -3.98 14.32
CA TYR A 101 -7.47 -3.04 13.21
C TYR A 101 -8.73 -2.59 12.43
N TYR A 102 -9.95 -2.87 12.91
CA TYR A 102 -11.22 -2.39 12.32
C TYR A 102 -11.45 -0.85 12.39
N ARG A 103 -10.38 -0.05 12.50
CA ARG A 103 -10.41 1.42 12.61
C ARG A 103 -9.36 2.11 11.73
N CYS A 104 -9.02 1.53 10.58
CA CYS A 104 -8.35 2.28 9.51
C CYS A 104 -9.38 2.95 8.61
#